data_AF-F8MSR5-F1
#
_entry.id   AF-F8MSR5-F1
#
_cell.length_a   1.000
_cell.length_b   1.000
_cell.length_c   1.000
_cell.angle_alpha   90.00
_cell.angle_beta   90.00
_cell.angle_gamma   90.00
#
_symmetry.space_group_name_H-M   'P 1'
#
loop_
_entity.id
_entity.type
_entity.pdbx_description
1 polymer ?
#
loop_
_entity_poly.entity_id
_entity_poly.type
_entity_poly.pdbx_seq_one_letter_code
_entity_poly.pdbx_strand_id
1 'polypeptide(L)'
;MGQNLSLSEPFADTSGVVLSPQDRHADIIVGVTWACSVYGMGIIFCAVKLLERWAGEHGERGVSFAGVVGAFLCGSAWPLVLVYLMVTEKEKETRRVQGYGVGVPVKV
;
A
#
# COMPACT_ATOMS: atom_id res chain seq x y z
N MET A 1 22.74 38.06 -35.31
CA MET A 1 24.01 38.38 -34.62
C MET A 1 23.84 38.05 -33.15
N GLY A 2 24.75 37.23 -32.61
CA GLY A 2 24.57 36.46 -31.38
C GLY A 2 24.43 37.31 -30.13
N GLN A 3 23.39 37.03 -29.35
CA GLN A 3 23.17 37.60 -28.03
C GLN A 3 23.74 36.64 -27.00
N ASN A 4 24.67 37.18 -26.23
CA ASN A 4 25.69 36.51 -25.44
C ASN A 4 25.12 35.66 -24.29
N LEU A 5 25.41 34.34 -24.29
CA LEU A 5 25.14 33.39 -23.19
C LEU A 5 26.33 33.29 -22.19
N SER A 6 27.34 34.15 -22.26
CA SER A 6 28.39 34.23 -21.24
C SER A 6 27.94 35.13 -20.10
N LEU A 7 27.31 34.53 -19.11
CA LEU A 7 26.93 35.21 -17.88
C LEU A 7 28.17 35.42 -16.99
N SER A 8 28.49 36.70 -16.76
CA SER A 8 29.60 37.15 -15.90
C SER A 8 29.12 37.65 -14.53
N GLU A 9 27.85 37.44 -14.21
CA GLU A 9 27.29 37.75 -12.90
C GLU A 9 27.05 36.42 -12.19
N PRO A 10 27.39 36.26 -10.89
CA PRO A 10 26.91 35.14 -10.13
C PRO A 10 25.39 35.28 -10.10
N PHE A 11 24.72 34.57 -10.99
CA PHE A 11 23.30 34.33 -10.91
C PHE A 11 23.05 33.90 -9.47
N ALA A 12 22.38 34.75 -8.71
CA ALA A 12 21.79 34.30 -7.49
C ALA A 12 20.79 33.22 -7.93
N ASP A 13 21.20 31.96 -7.80
CA ASP A 13 20.33 30.81 -7.96
C ASP A 13 19.26 30.93 -6.87
N THR A 14 18.22 31.68 -7.21
CA THR A 14 17.09 31.97 -6.34
C THR A 14 16.09 30.83 -6.37
N SER A 15 16.33 29.78 -7.16
CA SER A 15 15.50 28.57 -7.21
C SER A 15 15.39 27.88 -5.84
N GLY A 16 16.33 28.15 -4.92
CA GLY A 16 16.30 27.64 -3.55
C GLY A 16 16.01 28.65 -2.44
N VAL A 17 15.96 29.97 -2.72
CA VAL A 17 16.09 30.97 -1.63
C VAL A 17 14.77 31.67 -1.27
N VAL A 18 13.79 31.76 -2.17
CA VAL A 18 12.47 32.31 -1.85
C VAL A 18 11.38 31.62 -2.68
N LEU A 19 10.95 30.42 -2.25
CA LEU A 19 9.69 29.84 -2.74
C LEU A 19 8.57 30.87 -2.53
N SER A 20 7.89 31.27 -3.61
CA SER A 20 6.73 32.14 -3.48
C SER A 20 5.70 31.45 -2.58
N PRO A 21 4.92 32.19 -1.77
CA PRO A 21 3.87 31.58 -0.95
C PRO A 21 2.94 30.67 -1.76
N GLN A 22 2.68 31.05 -3.01
CA GLN A 22 1.88 30.29 -3.97
C GLN A 22 2.54 28.96 -4.35
N ASP A 23 3.84 28.96 -4.68
CA ASP A 23 4.55 27.73 -5.02
C ASP A 23 4.63 26.76 -3.83
N ARG A 24 4.79 27.29 -2.61
CA ARG A 24 4.74 26.47 -1.39
C ARG A 24 3.39 25.76 -1.21
N HIS A 25 2.29 26.45 -1.49
CA HIS A 25 0.96 25.82 -1.43
C HIS A 25 0.80 24.75 -2.51
N ALA A 26 1.28 25.00 -3.72
CA ALA A 26 1.24 24.03 -4.80
C ALA A 26 2.04 22.77 -4.44
N ASP A 27 3.24 22.91 -3.90
CA ASP A 27 4.09 21.79 -3.46
C ASP A 27 3.40 20.96 -2.37
N ILE A 28 2.77 21.60 -1.38
CA ILE A 28 2.01 20.91 -0.34
C ILE A 28 0.84 20.12 -0.94
N ILE A 29 0.09 20.72 -1.86
CA ILE A 29 -1.05 20.07 -2.51
C ILE A 29 -0.57 18.86 -3.32
N VAL A 30 0.53 19.00 -4.06
CA VAL A 30 1.12 17.90 -4.84
C VAL A 30 1.58 16.78 -3.90
N GLY A 31 2.27 17.11 -2.81
CA GLY A 31 2.71 16.15 -1.80
C GLY A 31 1.55 15.39 -1.16
N VAL A 32 0.49 16.10 -0.76
CA VAL A 32 -0.73 15.50 -0.18
C VAL A 32 -1.45 14.61 -1.21
N THR A 33 -1.57 15.07 -2.45
CA THR A 33 -2.21 14.31 -3.53
C THR A 33 -1.48 12.99 -3.79
N TRP A 34 -0.15 13.03 -3.80
CA TRP A 34 0.67 11.82 -3.90
C TRP A 34 0.49 10.89 -2.69
N ALA A 35 0.53 11.44 -1.47
CA ALA A 35 0.33 10.66 -0.26
C ALA A 35 -1.05 9.98 -0.23
N CYS A 36 -2.11 10.70 -0.59
CA CYS A 36 -3.46 10.15 -0.71
C CYS A 36 -3.56 9.06 -1.78
N SER A 37 -2.86 9.22 -2.91
CA SER A 37 -2.83 8.22 -3.98
C SER A 37 -2.19 6.92 -3.49
N VAL A 38 -1.01 7.00 -2.87
CA VAL A 38 -0.31 5.83 -2.30
C VAL A 38 -1.16 5.18 -1.21
N TYR A 39 -1.77 5.99 -0.34
CA TYR A 39 -2.65 5.50 0.71
C TYR A 39 -3.86 4.74 0.13
N GLY A 40 -4.52 5.31 -0.88
CA GLY A 40 -5.65 4.66 -1.57
C GLY A 40 -5.27 3.35 -2.24
N MET A 41 -4.11 3.28 -2.89
CA MET A 41 -3.59 2.03 -3.46
C MET A 41 -3.43 0.94 -2.38
N GLY A 42 -2.91 1.32 -1.21
CA GLY A 42 -2.75 0.43 -0.05
C GLY A 42 -4.07 -0.12 0.47
N ILE A 43 -5.10 0.72 0.57
CA ILE A 43 -6.45 0.31 0.98
C ILE A 43 -7.01 -0.71 0.01
N ILE A 44 -6.95 -0.43 -1.30
CA ILE A 44 -7.53 -1.31 -2.33
C ILE A 44 -6.83 -2.67 -2.30
N PHE A 45 -5.50 -2.68 -2.25
CA PHE A 45 -4.72 -3.92 -2.17
C PHE A 45 -5.10 -4.76 -0.94
N CYS A 46 -5.17 -4.14 0.24
CA CYS A 46 -5.54 -4.84 1.47
C CYS A 46 -6.99 -5.32 1.47
N ALA A 47 -7.92 -4.52 0.93
CA ALA A 47 -9.33 -4.89 0.82
C ALA A 47 -9.52 -6.12 -0.06
N VAL A 48 -8.85 -6.17 -1.23
CA VAL A 48 -8.89 -7.35 -2.12
C VAL A 48 -8.32 -8.58 -1.42
N LYS A 49 -7.17 -8.46 -0.74
CA LYS A 49 -6.55 -9.58 -0.02
C LYS A 49 -7.40 -10.10 1.13
N LEU A 50 -8.07 -9.21 1.87
CA LEU A 50 -9.01 -9.60 2.91
C LEU A 50 -10.23 -10.32 2.33
N LEU A 51 -10.78 -9.84 1.22
CA LEU A 51 -11.89 -10.48 0.54
C LEU A 51 -11.53 -11.88 0.02
N GLU A 52 -10.38 -12.04 -0.63
CA GLU A 52 -9.87 -13.36 -1.04
C GLU A 52 -9.78 -14.31 0.16
N ARG A 53 -9.28 -13.81 1.29
CA ARG A 53 -9.17 -14.60 2.52
C ARG A 53 -10.53 -14.98 3.10
N TRP A 54 -11.50 -14.07 3.08
CA TRP A 54 -12.85 -14.33 3.61
C TRP A 54 -13.68 -15.25 2.72
N ALA A 55 -13.42 -15.23 1.41
CA ALA A 55 -14.03 -16.12 0.43
C ALA A 55 -13.62 -17.60 0.64
N GLY A 56 -12.48 -17.85 1.30
CA GLY A 56 -11.97 -19.19 1.59
C GLY A 56 -11.02 -19.71 0.50
N GLU A 57 -10.33 -20.83 0.77
CA GLU A 57 -9.25 -21.36 -0.10
C GLU A 57 -9.74 -21.76 -1.50
N HIS A 58 -11.04 -22.05 -1.65
CA HIS A 58 -11.68 -22.43 -2.92
C HIS A 58 -12.86 -21.50 -3.30
N GLY A 59 -13.00 -20.34 -2.64
CA GLY A 59 -14.10 -19.40 -2.92
C GLY A 59 -15.49 -19.90 -2.45
N GLU A 60 -15.53 -20.69 -1.40
CA GLU A 60 -16.74 -21.31 -0.84
C GLU A 60 -17.76 -20.28 -0.32
N ARG A 61 -17.30 -19.09 0.06
CA ARG A 61 -18.17 -17.99 0.53
C ARG A 61 -18.24 -16.89 -0.52
N GLY A 62 -19.45 -16.62 -0.99
CA GLY A 62 -19.73 -15.52 -1.91
C GLY A 62 -19.39 -14.15 -1.29
N VAL A 63 -18.86 -13.25 -2.10
CA VAL A 63 -18.55 -11.88 -1.69
C VAL A 63 -19.84 -11.08 -1.56
N SER A 64 -20.20 -10.69 -0.35
CA SER A 64 -21.35 -9.82 -0.08
C SER A 64 -20.94 -8.34 -0.07
N PHE A 65 -21.89 -7.44 -0.34
CA PHE A 65 -21.66 -5.99 -0.26
C PHE A 65 -21.17 -5.55 1.13
N ALA A 66 -21.74 -6.13 2.19
CA ALA A 66 -21.29 -5.93 3.56
C ALA A 66 -19.83 -6.39 3.76
N GLY A 67 -19.42 -7.47 3.10
CA GLY A 67 -18.03 -7.92 3.06
C GLY A 67 -17.11 -6.91 2.36
N VAL A 68 -17.54 -6.31 1.26
CA VAL A 68 -16.76 -5.26 0.57
C VAL A 68 -16.57 -4.04 1.45
N VAL A 69 -17.64 -3.56 2.09
CA VAL A 69 -17.57 -2.41 3.02
C VAL A 69 -16.68 -2.73 4.21
N GLY A 70 -16.83 -3.92 4.81
CA GLY A 70 -16.00 -4.36 5.92
C GLY A 70 -14.51 -4.45 5.54
N ALA A 71 -14.21 -5.00 4.37
CA ALA A 71 -12.85 -5.13 3.86
C ALA A 71 -12.22 -3.77 3.55
N PHE A 72 -13.01 -2.81 3.03
CA PHE A 72 -12.54 -1.46 2.78
C PHE A 72 -12.26 -0.70 4.08
N LEU A 73 -13.14 -0.83 5.09
CA LEU A 73 -12.95 -0.23 6.41
C LEU A 73 -11.72 -0.81 7.12
N CYS A 74 -11.55 -2.13 7.11
CA CYS A 74 -10.34 -2.76 7.65
C CYS A 74 -9.09 -2.38 6.84
N GLY A 75 -9.21 -2.29 5.51
CA GLY A 75 -8.15 -1.88 4.59
C GLY A 75 -7.66 -0.46 4.83
N SER A 76 -8.47 0.43 5.41
CA SER A 76 -8.02 1.78 5.79
C SER A 76 -6.85 1.76 6.78
N ALA A 77 -6.74 0.72 7.61
CA ALA A 77 -5.60 0.43 8.47
C ALA A 77 -4.54 -0.46 7.77
N TRP A 78 -4.29 -0.26 6.46
CA TRP A 78 -3.46 -1.14 5.64
C TRP A 78 -2.08 -1.52 6.22
N PRO A 79 -1.29 -0.68 6.93
CA PRO A 79 -0.01 -1.12 7.45
C PRO A 79 -0.17 -2.21 8.51
N LEU A 80 -1.22 -2.11 9.34
CA LEU A 80 -1.56 -3.13 10.33
C LEU A 80 -2.11 -4.39 9.66
N VAL A 81 -2.92 -4.24 8.61
CA VAL A 81 -3.43 -5.38 7.84
C VAL A 81 -2.29 -6.15 7.17
N LEU A 82 -1.28 -5.47 6.63
CA LEU A 82 -0.10 -6.11 6.05
C LEU A 82 0.68 -6.91 7.09
N VAL A 83 0.89 -6.35 8.29
CA VAL A 83 1.52 -7.09 9.40
C VAL A 83 0.70 -8.31 9.78
N TYR A 84 -0.62 -8.16 9.90
CA TYR A 84 -1.52 -9.28 10.17
C TYR A 84 -1.44 -10.36 9.10
N LEU A 85 -1.52 -10.00 7.82
CA LEU A 85 -1.40 -10.94 6.71
C LEU A 85 -0.05 -11.66 6.75
N MET A 86 1.05 -10.94 6.96
CA MET A 86 2.40 -11.52 7.04
C MET A 86 2.52 -12.57 8.16
N VAL A 87 2.01 -12.29 9.36
CA VAL A 87 2.03 -13.24 10.48
C VAL A 87 1.19 -14.48 10.14
N THR A 88 -0.01 -14.27 9.58
CA THR A 88 -0.91 -15.39 9.28
C THR A 88 -0.46 -16.28 8.14
N GLU A 89 0.22 -15.73 7.13
CA GLU A 89 0.79 -16.53 6.04
C GLU A 89 1.96 -17.39 6.55
N LYS A 90 2.80 -16.88 7.45
CA LYS A 90 3.83 -17.69 8.11
C LYS A 90 3.26 -18.87 8.89
N GLU A 91 2.12 -18.69 9.56
CA GLU A 91 1.45 -19.79 10.27
C GLU A 91 0.90 -20.85 9.32
N LYS A 92 0.34 -20.46 8.17
CA LYS A 92 -0.15 -21.41 7.15
C LYS A 92 0.99 -22.23 6.57
N GLU A 93 2.11 -21.60 6.25
CA GLU A 93 3.29 -22.28 5.71
C GLU A 93 3.85 -23.28 6.73
N THR A 94 3.99 -22.86 7.99
CA THR A 94 4.44 -23.75 9.08
C THR A 94 3.50 -24.95 9.24
N ARG A 95 2.17 -24.75 9.19
CA ARG A 95 1.19 -25.84 9.26
C ARG A 95 1.22 -26.76 8.05
N ARG A 96 1.42 -26.24 6.83
CA ARG A 96 1.58 -27.08 5.63
C ARG A 96 2.85 -27.93 5.71
N VAL A 97 3.97 -27.35 6.13
CA VAL A 97 5.24 -28.07 6.31
C VAL A 97 5.11 -29.14 7.40
N GLN A 98 4.47 -28.82 8.52
CA GLN A 98 4.22 -29.79 9.60
C GLN A 98 3.23 -30.90 9.18
N GLY A 99 2.24 -30.60 8.35
CA GLY A 99 1.28 -31.57 7.82
C GLY A 99 1.89 -32.58 6.84
N TYR A 100 3.01 -32.26 6.20
CA TYR A 100 3.77 -33.19 5.36
C TYR A 100 4.72 -34.10 6.17
N GLY A 101 4.95 -33.79 7.45
CA GLY A 101 5.89 -34.51 8.33
C GLY A 101 5.25 -35.40 9.41
N VAL A 102 3.91 -35.43 9.53
CA VAL A 102 3.23 -36.24 10.54
C VAL A 102 2.41 -37.33 9.85
N GLY A 103 2.97 -38.54 9.82
CA GLY A 103 2.23 -39.74 9.47
C GLY A 103 0.96 -39.82 10.30
N VAL A 104 -0.18 -39.90 9.62
CA VAL A 104 -1.49 -40.15 10.22
C VAL A 104 -1.40 -41.51 10.92
N PRO A 105 -1.59 -41.61 12.26
CA PRO A 105 -1.81 -42.92 12.86
C PRO A 105 -3.16 -43.41 12.37
N VAL A 106 -3.13 -44.35 11.42
CA VAL A 106 -4.26 -45.22 11.10
C VAL A 106 -4.65 -45.90 12.41
N LYS A 107 -5.81 -45.52 12.97
CA LYS A 107 -6.42 -46.29 14.05
C LYS A 107 -6.93 -47.59 13.43
N VAL A 108 -6.27 -48.68 13.81
CA VAL A 108 -6.69 -50.07 13.61
C VAL A 108 -7.94 -50.34 14.46
#